data_AF-A0A942H917-F1
#
_entry.id   AF-A0A942H917-F1
#
_cell.length_a   1.000
_cell.length_b   1.000
_cell.length_c   1.000
_cell.angle_alpha   90.00
_cell.angle_beta   90.00
_cell.angle_gamma   90.00
#
_symmetry.space_group_name_H-M   'P 1'
#
loop_
_entity.id
_entity.type
_entity.pdbx_description
1 polymer ?
#
loop_
_entity_poly.entity_id
_entity_poly.type
_entity_poly.pdbx_seq_one_letter_code
_entity_poly.pdbx_strand_id
1 'polypeptide(L)'
;MSNDTLTNRHDFLLFFEVVNGNPNGDPDAGNMPRLDPNTNRGIVSDVCLKRKVRNYVGTFKPKRENDQDNGHTILVTQGTVINDQLDEGVKKGGEEFKEIKDKAEAAMKWLCREFYDVRTFGGVLSTGNEVMKGSAWGQVRGPVQFTFGQSFHPITPLEITITRCAVTKAEDAAKERTMGNK
;
A
#
# COMPACT_ATOMS: atom_id res chain seq x y z
N MET A 1 -15.52 15.68 -5.90
CA MET A 1 -14.73 15.15 -7.05
C MET A 1 -15.73 14.53 -8.02
N SER A 2 -15.50 14.58 -9.34
CA SER A 2 -16.43 13.94 -10.29
C SER A 2 -16.49 12.43 -10.03
N ASN A 3 -17.71 11.88 -10.03
CA ASN A 3 -17.98 10.44 -9.89
C ASN A 3 -17.93 9.71 -11.24
N ASP A 4 -17.50 10.39 -12.31
CA ASP A 4 -17.45 9.81 -13.64
C ASP A 4 -16.27 8.86 -13.77
N THR A 5 -16.52 7.69 -14.36
CA THR A 5 -15.47 6.74 -14.70
C THR A 5 -14.51 7.37 -15.70
N LEU A 6 -13.21 7.26 -15.45
CA LEU A 6 -12.17 7.70 -16.39
C LEU A 6 -12.35 7.00 -17.73
N THR A 7 -12.48 7.78 -18.81
CA THR A 7 -12.67 7.27 -20.17
C THR A 7 -11.38 7.16 -20.96
N ASN A 8 -10.32 7.84 -20.51
CA ASN A 8 -9.03 7.89 -21.19
C ASN A 8 -7.96 7.10 -20.43
N ARG A 9 -7.05 6.48 -21.19
CA ARG A 9 -5.82 5.93 -20.62
C ARG A 9 -4.86 7.08 -20.30
N HIS A 10 -4.28 7.03 -19.12
CA HIS A 10 -3.24 7.98 -18.68
C HIS A 10 -1.94 7.22 -18.44
N ASP A 11 -0.87 7.75 -19.00
CA ASP A 11 0.50 7.36 -18.68
C ASP A 11 1.18 8.54 -17.96
N PHE A 12 2.02 8.27 -16.98
CA PHE A 12 2.72 9.30 -16.22
C PHE A 12 4.15 8.87 -15.88
N LEU A 13 5.02 9.86 -15.71
CA LEU A 13 6.38 9.68 -15.25
C LEU A 13 6.55 10.45 -13.94
N LEU A 14 6.98 9.76 -12.89
CA LEU A 14 7.19 10.33 -11.57
C LEU A 14 8.70 10.45 -11.31
N PHE A 15 9.18 11.69 -11.19
CA PHE A 15 10.51 11.99 -10.67
C PHE A 15 10.42 12.38 -9.21
N PHE A 16 11.32 11.84 -8.39
CA PHE A 16 11.50 12.26 -7.00
C PHE A 16 12.98 12.17 -6.64
N GLU A 17 13.38 12.98 -5.68
CA GLU A 17 14.73 13.01 -5.14
C GLU A 17 14.73 12.55 -3.68
N VAL A 18 15.85 11.98 -3.26
CA VAL A 18 16.12 11.62 -1.86
C VAL A 18 17.49 12.18 -1.52
N VAL A 19 17.54 13.04 -0.51
CA VAL A 19 18.79 13.64 -0.03
C VAL A 19 19.12 13.03 1.33
N ASN A 20 20.32 12.46 1.47
CA ASN A 20 20.84 11.87 2.72
C ASN A 20 19.86 10.90 3.40
N GLY A 21 19.26 10.00 2.62
CA GLY A 21 18.24 9.09 3.12
C GLY A 21 18.12 7.81 2.31
N ASN A 22 17.32 6.90 2.85
CA ASN A 22 17.05 5.61 2.24
C ASN A 22 15.59 5.55 1.77
N PRO A 23 15.32 5.60 0.44
CA PRO A 23 13.95 5.62 -0.07
C PRO A 23 13.22 4.29 0.07
N ASN A 24 13.97 3.19 0.02
CA ASN A 24 13.45 1.84 0.06
C ASN A 24 14.55 0.88 0.50
N GLY A 25 14.51 0.50 1.78
CA GLY A 25 15.42 -0.50 2.33
C GLY A 25 15.14 -1.90 1.81
N ASP A 26 16.20 -2.69 1.73
CA ASP A 26 16.18 -4.11 1.41
C ASP A 26 16.17 -4.95 2.70
N PRO A 27 15.09 -5.71 2.99
CA PRO A 27 15.04 -6.58 4.16
C PRO A 27 16.09 -7.69 4.12
N ASP A 28 16.57 -8.08 2.93
CA ASP A 28 17.55 -9.16 2.77
C ASP A 28 19.00 -8.63 2.81
N ALA A 29 19.20 -7.31 2.71
CA ALA A 29 20.51 -6.66 2.74
C ALA A 29 20.63 -5.66 3.90
N GLY A 30 20.17 -6.05 5.10
CA GLY A 30 20.37 -5.26 6.32
C GLY A 30 19.71 -3.88 6.28
N ASN A 31 18.60 -3.73 5.54
CA ASN A 31 17.90 -2.47 5.30
C ASN A 31 18.70 -1.43 4.48
N MET A 32 19.80 -1.80 3.81
CA MET A 32 20.46 -0.92 2.82
C MET A 32 19.50 -0.55 1.67
N PRO A 33 19.71 0.57 0.97
CA PRO A 33 18.97 0.86 -0.25
C PRO A 33 19.02 -0.33 -1.23
N ARG A 34 17.88 -0.68 -1.83
CA ARG A 34 17.83 -1.74 -2.85
C ARG A 34 18.64 -1.35 -4.08
N LEU A 35 19.42 -2.29 -4.63
CA LEU A 35 20.26 -2.10 -5.80
C LEU A 35 19.95 -3.12 -6.89
N ASP A 36 20.02 -2.70 -8.15
CA ASP A 36 20.14 -3.62 -9.28
C ASP A 36 21.56 -4.21 -9.30
N PRO A 37 21.73 -5.54 -9.17
CA PRO A 37 23.04 -6.17 -9.09
C PRO A 37 23.90 -5.99 -10.35
N ASN A 38 23.29 -5.71 -11.51
CA ASN A 38 24.03 -5.57 -12.77
C ASN A 38 24.48 -4.12 -13.03
N THR A 39 23.75 -3.14 -12.52
CA THR A 39 23.94 -1.72 -12.89
C THR A 39 24.27 -0.81 -11.69
N ASN A 40 24.16 -1.32 -10.46
CA ASN A 40 24.28 -0.55 -9.21
C ASN A 40 23.31 0.64 -9.13
N ARG A 41 22.25 0.66 -9.93
CA ARG A 41 21.18 1.65 -9.80
C ARG A 41 20.30 1.32 -8.60
N GLY A 42 19.91 2.35 -7.87
CA GLY A 42 18.95 2.24 -6.78
C GLY A 42 17.58 1.85 -7.32
N ILE A 43 16.92 0.92 -6.64
CA ILE A 43 15.57 0.45 -6.96
C ILE A 43 14.61 0.92 -5.88
N VAL A 44 13.44 1.40 -6.31
CA VAL A 44 12.28 1.59 -5.43
C VAL A 44 11.13 0.75 -5.95
N SER A 45 10.68 -0.21 -5.15
CA SER A 45 9.61 -1.10 -5.56
C SER A 45 8.28 -0.37 -5.74
N ASP A 46 7.47 -0.87 -6.67
CA ASP A 46 6.12 -0.36 -6.90
C ASP A 46 5.26 -0.45 -5.63
N VAL A 47 5.42 -1.52 -4.83
CA VAL A 47 4.72 -1.69 -3.55
C VAL A 47 5.13 -0.62 -2.53
N CYS A 48 6.40 -0.18 -2.52
CA CYS A 48 6.85 0.92 -1.66
C CYS A 48 6.14 2.23 -2.02
N LEU A 49 6.07 2.57 -3.31
CA LEU A 49 5.37 3.76 -3.79
C LEU A 49 3.86 3.67 -3.50
N LYS A 50 3.23 2.54 -3.81
CA LYS A 50 1.81 2.30 -3.51
C LYS A 50 1.52 2.44 -2.02
N ARG A 51 2.43 2.01 -1.12
CA ARG A 51 2.30 2.21 0.34
C ARG A 51 2.33 3.70 0.72
N LYS A 52 3.21 4.51 0.12
CA LYS A 52 3.23 5.96 0.34
C LYS A 52 1.93 6.63 -0.09
N VAL A 53 1.39 6.25 -1.26
CA VAL A 53 0.08 6.76 -1.72
C VAL A 53 -1.04 6.35 -0.76
N ARG A 54 -1.09 5.09 -0.33
CA ARG A 54 -2.07 4.62 0.67
C ARG A 54 -1.98 5.40 1.97
N ASN A 55 -0.78 5.62 2.49
CA ASN A 55 -0.58 6.39 3.73
C ASN A 55 -1.06 7.84 3.55
N TYR A 56 -0.70 8.48 2.44
CA TYR A 56 -1.15 9.85 2.15
C TYR A 56 -2.68 9.94 2.11
N VAL A 57 -3.34 9.08 1.35
CA VAL A 57 -4.82 9.06 1.27
C VAL A 57 -5.44 8.70 2.61
N GLY A 58 -4.85 7.78 3.37
CA GLY A 58 -5.33 7.39 4.69
C GLY A 58 -5.25 8.52 5.72
N THR A 59 -4.23 9.38 5.66
CA THR A 59 -4.05 10.54 6.53
C THR A 59 -4.86 11.75 6.05
N PHE A 60 -4.87 12.02 4.75
CA PHE A 60 -5.52 13.17 4.13
C PHE A 60 -6.73 12.73 3.30
N LYS A 61 -7.65 12.00 3.94
CA LYS A 61 -8.84 11.46 3.27
C LYS A 61 -9.68 12.62 2.71
N PRO A 62 -10.01 12.60 1.40
CA PRO A 62 -11.02 13.51 0.86
C PRO A 62 -12.33 13.36 1.63
N LYS A 63 -12.98 14.49 1.91
CA LYS A 63 -14.30 14.49 2.55
C LYS A 63 -15.30 13.83 1.60
N ARG A 64 -16.10 12.90 2.14
CA ARG A 64 -17.27 12.36 1.46
C ARG A 64 -18.39 13.39 1.58
N GLU A 65 -18.89 13.89 0.46
CA GLU A 65 -19.93 14.92 0.45
C GLU A 65 -21.32 14.29 0.48
N ASN A 66 -21.50 13.20 -0.28
CA ASN A 66 -22.75 12.47 -0.38
C ASN A 66 -22.59 10.97 -0.08
N ASP A 67 -23.67 10.31 0.33
CA ASP A 67 -23.69 8.86 0.56
C ASP A 67 -23.43 8.05 -0.73
N GLN A 68 -23.63 8.65 -1.90
CA GLN A 68 -23.33 8.00 -3.18
C GLN A 68 -21.85 8.11 -3.58
N ASP A 69 -21.08 8.99 -2.94
CA ASP A 69 -19.68 9.19 -3.29
C ASP A 69 -18.83 8.01 -2.83
N ASN A 70 -17.72 7.80 -3.54
CA ASN A 70 -16.74 6.78 -3.19
C ASN A 70 -16.09 7.06 -1.82
N GLY A 71 -15.91 5.99 -1.04
CA GLY A 71 -15.10 5.98 0.17
C GLY A 71 -13.60 6.08 -0.15
N HIS A 72 -12.85 6.57 0.83
CA HIS A 72 -11.39 6.73 0.78
C HIS A 72 -10.70 5.95 1.91
N THR A 73 -11.37 4.91 2.40
CA THR A 73 -10.79 4.00 3.40
C THR A 73 -9.71 3.14 2.74
N ILE A 74 -8.74 2.68 3.51
CA ILE A 74 -7.63 1.84 3.04
C ILE A 74 -7.80 0.45 3.65
N LEU A 75 -7.89 -0.57 2.81
CA LEU A 75 -8.06 -1.96 3.24
C LEU A 75 -6.75 -2.47 3.86
N VAL A 76 -5.63 -2.27 3.16
CA VAL A 76 -4.32 -2.81 3.57
C VAL A 76 -3.66 -1.89 4.59
N THR A 77 -4.12 -1.97 5.84
CA THR A 77 -3.60 -1.22 7.00
C THR A 77 -2.91 -2.15 7.98
N GLN A 78 -1.99 -1.61 8.79
CA GLN A 78 -1.27 -2.41 9.78
C GLN A 78 -2.22 -2.87 10.89
N GLY A 79 -2.21 -4.16 11.21
CA GLY A 79 -3.03 -4.75 12.28
C GLY A 79 -4.47 -5.10 11.89
N THR A 80 -4.90 -4.78 10.67
CA THR A 80 -6.26 -5.08 10.19
C THR A 80 -6.37 -6.52 9.73
N VAL A 81 -7.43 -7.21 10.17
CA VAL A 81 -7.80 -8.54 9.67
C VAL A 81 -8.62 -8.34 8.40
N ILE A 82 -8.04 -8.73 7.26
CA ILE A 82 -8.67 -8.51 5.94
C ILE A 82 -10.00 -9.27 5.84
N ASN A 83 -10.08 -10.49 6.37
CA ASN A 83 -11.28 -11.32 6.27
C ASN A 83 -12.51 -10.66 6.94
N ASP A 84 -12.34 -9.99 8.08
CA ASP A 84 -13.44 -9.31 8.77
C ASP A 84 -14.04 -8.19 7.90
N GLN A 85 -13.18 -7.45 7.19
CA GLN A 85 -13.59 -6.39 6.27
C GLN A 85 -14.28 -6.95 5.01
N LEU A 86 -13.83 -8.13 4.54
CA LEU A 86 -14.49 -8.84 3.43
C LEU A 86 -15.88 -9.33 3.84
N ASP A 87 -16.02 -9.88 5.04
CA ASP A 87 -17.31 -10.35 5.57
C ASP A 87 -18.30 -9.20 5.75
N GLU A 88 -17.82 -8.05 6.23
CA GLU A 88 -18.61 -6.81 6.27
C GLU A 88 -19.03 -6.38 4.87
N GLY A 89 -18.12 -6.45 3.89
CA GLY A 89 -18.42 -6.10 2.50
C GLY A 89 -19.42 -7.03 1.82
N VAL A 90 -19.43 -8.32 2.15
CA VAL A 90 -20.45 -9.26 1.67
C VAL A 90 -21.83 -8.91 2.24
N LYS A 91 -21.92 -8.56 3.53
CA LYS A 91 -23.17 -8.16 4.17
C LYS A 91 -23.72 -6.87 3.58
N LYS A 92 -22.91 -5.79 3.63
CA LYS A 92 -23.32 -4.47 3.14
C LYS A 92 -23.53 -4.43 1.63
N GLY A 93 -22.71 -5.15 0.87
CA GLY A 93 -22.88 -5.30 -0.56
C GLY A 93 -24.22 -5.94 -0.93
N GLY A 94 -24.64 -6.99 -0.21
CA GLY A 94 -25.95 -7.62 -0.41
C GLY A 94 -27.14 -6.73 -0.03
N GLU A 95 -26.97 -5.82 0.94
CA GLU A 95 -28.02 -4.87 1.36
C GLU A 95 -28.17 -3.69 0.39
N GLU A 96 -27.05 -3.22 -0.16
CA GLU A 96 -27.01 -2.01 -0.97
C GLU A 96 -27.17 -2.28 -2.47
N PHE A 97 -26.65 -3.42 -2.95
CA PHE A 97 -26.74 -3.84 -4.34
C PHE A 97 -27.68 -5.04 -4.50
N LYS A 98 -28.90 -4.95 -3.94
CA LYS A 98 -29.93 -6.01 -3.96
C LYS A 98 -30.33 -6.46 -5.37
N GLU A 99 -30.18 -5.59 -6.37
CA GLU A 99 -30.45 -5.87 -7.78
C GLU A 99 -29.50 -6.93 -8.37
N ILE A 100 -28.32 -7.11 -7.77
CA ILE A 100 -27.28 -8.02 -8.25
C ILE A 100 -27.52 -9.42 -7.66
N LYS A 101 -27.74 -10.40 -8.54
CA LYS A 101 -27.99 -11.79 -8.14
C LYS A 101 -26.75 -12.49 -7.58
N ASP A 102 -25.57 -12.14 -8.07
CA ASP A 102 -24.30 -12.68 -7.58
C ASP A 102 -23.81 -11.89 -6.35
N LYS A 103 -23.81 -12.55 -5.20
CA LYS A 103 -23.35 -11.95 -3.93
C LYS A 103 -21.87 -11.54 -4.00
N ALA A 104 -21.04 -12.26 -4.76
CA ALA A 104 -19.63 -11.94 -4.90
C ALA A 104 -19.43 -10.65 -5.72
N GLU A 105 -20.23 -10.44 -6.76
CA GLU A 105 -20.23 -9.20 -7.53
C GLU A 105 -20.70 -8.01 -6.67
N ALA A 106 -21.78 -8.19 -5.91
CA ALA A 106 -22.30 -7.17 -5.00
C ALA A 106 -21.27 -6.77 -3.93
N ALA A 107 -20.61 -7.76 -3.32
CA ALA A 107 -19.54 -7.54 -2.36
C ALA A 107 -18.34 -6.81 -2.99
N MET A 108 -17.91 -7.23 -4.18
CA MET A 108 -16.81 -6.61 -4.91
C MET A 108 -17.08 -5.14 -5.23
N LYS A 109 -18.30 -4.81 -5.70
CA LYS A 109 -18.68 -3.42 -5.97
C LYS A 109 -18.68 -2.56 -4.71
N TRP A 110 -19.18 -3.09 -3.60
CA TRP A 110 -19.14 -2.40 -2.32
C TRP A 110 -17.70 -2.17 -1.84
N LEU A 111 -16.85 -3.19 -1.91
CA LEU A 111 -15.44 -3.10 -1.54
C LEU A 111 -14.68 -2.08 -2.41
N CYS A 112 -14.89 -2.10 -3.72
CA CYS A 112 -14.33 -1.11 -4.64
C CYS A 112 -14.86 0.30 -4.36
N ARG A 113 -16.10 0.45 -3.90
CA ARG A 113 -16.65 1.77 -3.56
C ARG A 113 -16.05 2.31 -2.27
N GLU A 114 -15.93 1.47 -1.24
CA GLU A 114 -15.48 1.90 0.09
C GLU A 114 -13.95 2.06 0.18
N PHE A 115 -13.21 1.12 -0.40
CA PHE A 115 -11.76 1.05 -0.28
C PHE A 115 -11.05 1.66 -1.50
N TYR A 116 -10.36 2.77 -1.26
CA TYR A 116 -9.61 3.47 -2.30
C TYR A 116 -8.50 2.61 -2.91
N ASP A 117 -7.78 1.85 -2.07
CA ASP A 117 -6.64 1.05 -2.54
C ASP A 117 -7.07 -0.17 -3.36
N VAL A 118 -8.20 -0.79 -3.02
CA VAL A 118 -8.81 -1.85 -3.84
C VAL A 118 -9.26 -1.28 -5.18
N ARG A 119 -9.96 -0.14 -5.17
CA ARG A 119 -10.42 0.55 -6.39
C ARG A 119 -9.27 0.95 -7.32
N THR A 120 -8.17 1.43 -6.73
CA THR A 120 -7.07 2.07 -7.47
C THR A 120 -6.00 1.08 -7.89
N PHE A 121 -5.56 0.19 -6.99
CA PHE A 121 -4.45 -0.75 -7.22
C PHE A 121 -4.93 -2.18 -7.45
N GLY A 122 -6.16 -2.50 -7.09
CA GLY A 122 -6.68 -3.86 -7.07
C GLY A 122 -6.25 -4.64 -5.83
N GLY A 123 -6.64 -5.91 -5.79
CA GLY A 123 -6.37 -6.79 -4.67
C GLY A 123 -6.94 -8.19 -4.90
N VAL A 124 -6.45 -9.14 -4.11
CA VAL A 124 -7.02 -10.49 -4.03
C VAL A 124 -8.02 -10.48 -2.88
N LEU A 125 -9.29 -10.71 -3.21
CA LEU A 125 -10.43 -10.67 -2.28
C LEU A 125 -10.98 -12.07 -1.97
N SER A 126 -10.39 -13.11 -2.55
CA SER A 126 -10.79 -14.52 -2.37
C SER A 126 -10.25 -15.17 -1.08
N THR A 127 -9.85 -14.38 -0.08
CA THR A 127 -9.25 -14.90 1.15
C THR A 127 -10.32 -15.18 2.19
N GLY A 128 -10.35 -16.41 2.72
CA GLY A 128 -11.18 -16.81 3.88
C GLY A 128 -12.67 -16.97 3.62
N ASN A 129 -13.29 -16.09 2.83
CA ASN A 129 -14.73 -16.07 2.60
C ASN A 129 -15.15 -17.01 1.45
N GLU A 130 -16.06 -17.97 1.72
CA GLU A 130 -16.55 -18.93 0.73
C GLU A 130 -17.26 -18.29 -0.47
N VAL A 131 -17.90 -17.12 -0.27
CA VAL A 131 -18.60 -16.38 -1.33
C VAL A 131 -17.60 -15.83 -2.35
N MET A 132 -16.45 -15.33 -1.89
CA MET A 132 -15.43 -14.75 -2.77
C MET A 132 -14.49 -15.81 -3.34
N LYS A 133 -14.30 -16.93 -2.63
CA LYS A 133 -13.39 -18.01 -3.02
C LYS A 133 -13.90 -18.75 -4.26
N GLY A 134 -13.10 -18.77 -5.32
CA GLY A 134 -13.45 -19.42 -6.59
C GLY A 134 -14.44 -18.63 -7.46
N SER A 135 -14.89 -17.46 -7.00
CA SER A 135 -15.70 -16.55 -7.81
C SER A 135 -14.84 -15.78 -8.82
N ALA A 136 -15.43 -15.38 -9.95
CA ALA A 136 -14.78 -14.49 -10.91
C ALA A 136 -14.43 -13.11 -10.30
N TRP A 137 -15.08 -12.75 -9.19
CA TRP A 137 -14.94 -11.49 -8.47
C TRP A 137 -13.96 -11.55 -7.29
N GLY A 138 -13.33 -12.72 -7.08
CA GLY A 138 -12.34 -12.94 -6.03
C GLY A 138 -11.01 -12.22 -6.28
N GLN A 139 -10.80 -11.63 -7.46
CA GLN A 139 -9.63 -10.82 -7.78
C GLN A 139 -10.06 -9.55 -8.52
N VAL A 140 -9.52 -8.42 -8.09
CA VAL A 140 -9.74 -7.12 -8.73
C VAL A 140 -8.42 -6.59 -9.27
N ARG A 141 -8.43 -6.16 -10.53
CA ARG A 141 -7.30 -5.44 -11.14
C ARG A 141 -7.58 -3.95 -11.13
N GLY A 142 -6.78 -3.19 -10.39
CA GLY A 142 -6.91 -1.73 -10.36
C GLY A 142 -6.37 -1.06 -11.63
N PRO A 143 -6.88 0.13 -11.99
CA PRO A 143 -6.42 0.86 -13.17
C PRO A 143 -4.99 1.42 -13.03
N VAL A 144 -4.52 1.68 -11.81
CA VAL A 144 -3.19 2.29 -11.59
C VAL A 144 -2.14 1.21 -11.35
N GLN A 145 -1.25 1.07 -12.33
CA GLN A 145 -0.14 0.12 -12.28
C GLN A 145 1.18 0.89 -12.24
N PHE A 146 1.93 0.70 -11.16
CA PHE A 146 3.30 1.20 -11.03
C PHE A 146 4.28 0.10 -11.45
N THR A 147 5.40 0.51 -12.05
CA THR A 147 6.59 -0.32 -12.22
C THR A 147 7.64 0.05 -11.18
N PHE A 148 8.75 -0.68 -11.14
CA PHE A 148 9.87 -0.33 -10.27
C PHE A 148 10.47 1.01 -10.70
N GLY A 149 10.63 1.92 -9.75
CA GLY A 149 11.41 3.13 -9.94
C GLY A 149 12.89 2.80 -9.93
N GLN A 150 13.67 3.47 -10.77
CA GLN A 150 15.11 3.31 -10.84
C GLN A 150 15.80 4.67 -10.77
N SER A 151 16.94 4.73 -10.08
CA SER A 151 17.79 5.91 -10.12
C SER A 151 18.38 6.08 -11.52
N PHE A 152 18.55 7.34 -11.94
CA PHE A 152 19.11 7.64 -13.26
C PHE A 152 20.60 7.25 -13.34
N HIS A 153 21.34 7.47 -12.25
CA HIS A 153 22.75 7.08 -12.09
C HIS A 153 22.89 5.94 -11.07
N PRO A 154 23.97 5.14 -11.15
CA PRO A 154 24.34 4.23 -10.07
C PRO A 154 24.47 4.97 -8.73
N ILE A 155 24.13 4.30 -7.63
CA ILE A 155 24.24 4.87 -6.29
C ILE A 155 25.26 4.08 -5.47
N THR A 156 25.88 4.76 -4.51
CA THR A 156 26.75 4.14 -3.51
C THR A 156 26.14 4.37 -2.13
N PRO A 157 25.53 3.33 -1.52
CA PRO A 157 25.08 3.42 -0.14
C PRO A 157 26.25 3.73 0.80
N LEU A 158 26.03 4.61 1.76
CA LEU A 158 26.97 4.90 2.83
C LEU A 158 26.39 4.38 4.13
N GLU A 159 27.17 3.58 4.85
CA GLU A 159 26.82 3.15 6.20
C GLU A 159 27.28 4.22 7.19
N ILE A 160 26.32 4.86 7.86
CA ILE A 160 26.61 5.96 8.78
C ILE A 160 26.38 5.47 10.20
N THR A 161 27.48 5.24 10.92
CA THR A 161 27.43 4.83 12.33
C THR A 161 26.96 5.98 13.23
N ILE A 162 26.04 5.67 14.14
CA ILE A 162 25.46 6.59 15.10
C ILE A 162 25.54 6.02 16.53
N THR A 163 25.55 6.91 17.51
CA THR A 163 25.50 6.55 18.94
C THR A 163 24.11 6.85 19.49
N ARG A 164 23.55 5.93 20.27
CA ARG A 164 22.34 6.16 21.08
C ARG A 164 22.75 6.35 22.54
N CYS A 165 22.48 7.54 23.07
CA CYS A 165 22.76 7.86 24.48
C CYS A 165 21.85 7.11 25.46
N ALA A 166 20.62 6.78 25.06
CA ALA A 166 19.67 6.05 25.90
C ALA A 166 19.93 4.54 25.88
N VAL A 167 19.80 3.90 27.03
CA VAL A 167 19.89 2.45 27.21
C VAL A 167 18.50 1.83 27.23
N THR A 168 18.35 0.62 26.69
CA THR A 168 17.06 -0.07 26.56
C THR A 168 16.66 -0.88 27.79
N LYS A 169 17.63 -1.29 28.61
CA LYS A 169 17.39 -2.05 29.84
C LYS A 169 18.04 -1.34 31.02
N ALA A 170 17.41 -1.40 32.19
CA ALA A 170 17.94 -0.79 33.42
C ALA A 170 19.33 -1.36 33.80
N GLU A 171 19.56 -2.64 33.49
CA GLU A 171 20.83 -3.35 33.69
C GLU A 171 21.98 -2.80 32.83
N ASP A 172 21.66 -2.15 31.71
CA ASP A 172 22.65 -1.59 30.79
C ASP A 172 23.01 -0.14 31.11
N ALA A 173 22.46 0.45 32.19
CA ALA A 173 22.67 1.85 32.57
C ALA A 173 24.14 2.21 32.85
N ALA A 174 24.96 1.23 33.23
CA ALA A 174 26.40 1.40 33.45
C ALA A 174 27.27 1.04 32.23
N LYS A 175 26.69 0.54 31.14
CA LYS A 175 27.43 0.18 29.92
C LYS A 175 27.66 1.40 29.01
N GLU A 176 28.69 1.31 28.17
CA GLU A 176 28.93 2.31 27.12
C GLU A 176 27.74 2.41 26.15
N ARG A 177 27.62 3.59 25.52
CA ARG A 177 26.51 3.95 24.61
C ARG A 177 26.33 2.90 23.51
N THR A 178 25.08 2.58 23.19
CA THR A 178 24.78 1.61 22.11
C THR A 178 25.09 2.24 20.74
N MET A 179 25.85 1.54 19.91
CA MET A 179 26.11 1.91 18.52
C MET A 179 25.04 1.31 17.60
N GLY A 180 24.59 2.08 16.61
CA GLY A 180 23.71 1.63 15.53
C GLY A 180 24.17 2.20 14.20
N ASN A 181 23.55 1.76 13.11
CA ASN A 181 23.88 2.21 11.75
C ASN A 181 22.63 2.77 11.05
N LYS A 182 22.85 3.71 10.15
CA LYS A 182 21.88 4.26 9.21
C LYS A 182 22.30 3.98 7.79
#